data_AF-A0A9E3CVK9-F1
#
_entry.id   AF-A0A9E3CVK9-F1
#
_cell.length_a   1.000
_cell.length_b   1.000
_cell.length_c   1.000
_cell.angle_alpha   90.00
_cell.angle_beta   90.00
_cell.angle_gamma   90.00
#
_symmetry.space_group_name_H-M   'P 1'
#
loop_
_entity.id
_entity.type
_entity.pdbx_description
1 polymer ?
#
loop_
_entity_poly.entity_id
_entity_poly.type
_entity_poly.pdbx_seq_one_letter_code
_entity_poly.pdbx_strand_id
1 'polypeptide(L)'
;MRRFVSSLSAALLFVAMALVLFQPYPARTARAADINERCSACLQRTEAHYERCQAQFGFDTRCDEQFNRDIVNCYRQFCEQ
;
A
#
# COMPACT_ATOMS: atom_id res chain seq x y z
N MET A 1 -19.43 -3.44 -45.49
CA MET A 1 -19.37 -3.82 -44.05
C MET A 1 -17.96 -3.91 -43.44
N ARG A 2 -16.85 -3.77 -44.19
CA ARG A 2 -15.49 -3.86 -43.61
C ARG A 2 -14.99 -2.62 -42.84
N ARG A 3 -15.50 -1.41 -43.14
CA ARG A 3 -14.99 -0.16 -42.54
C ARG A 3 -15.49 0.09 -41.11
N PHE A 4 -16.69 -0.38 -40.76
CA PHE A 4 -17.27 -0.20 -39.42
C PHE A 4 -16.58 -1.04 -38.34
N VAL A 5 -16.00 -2.18 -38.71
CA VAL A 5 -15.29 -3.07 -37.79
C VAL A 5 -13.91 -2.49 -37.40
N SER A 6 -13.27 -1.77 -38.33
CA SER A 6 -11.99 -1.09 -38.07
C SER A 6 -12.12 0.10 -37.10
N SER A 7 -13.19 0.89 -37.20
CA SER A 7 -13.41 2.03 -36.28
C SER A 7 -13.74 1.57 -34.85
N LEU A 8 -14.47 0.47 -34.71
CA LEU A 8 -14.78 -0.14 -33.41
C LEU A 8 -13.53 -0.67 -32.72
N SER A 9 -12.61 -1.27 -33.48
CA SER A 9 -11.35 -1.80 -32.95
C SER A 9 -10.43 -0.69 -32.44
N ALA A 10 -10.37 0.44 -33.15
CA ALA A 10 -9.57 1.59 -32.73
C ALA A 10 -10.15 2.25 -31.46
N ALA A 11 -11.46 2.41 -31.37
CA ALA A 11 -12.11 3.00 -30.18
C ALA A 11 -11.86 2.17 -28.91
N LEU A 12 -11.90 0.84 -29.01
CA LEU A 12 -11.62 -0.05 -27.89
C LEU A 12 -10.16 0.06 -27.39
N LEU A 13 -9.19 0.26 -28.29
CA LEU A 13 -7.79 0.47 -27.92
C LEU A 13 -7.58 1.77 -27.13
N PHE A 14 -8.27 2.86 -27.52
CA PHE A 14 -8.19 4.12 -26.78
C PHE A 14 -8.82 4.03 -25.39
N VAL A 15 -9.95 3.32 -25.26
CA VAL A 15 -10.61 3.09 -23.95
C VAL A 15 -9.73 2.22 -23.04
N ALA A 16 -9.09 1.18 -23.59
CA ALA A 16 -8.17 0.34 -22.82
C ALA A 16 -6.94 1.13 -22.33
N MET A 17 -6.34 1.97 -23.18
CA MET A 17 -5.23 2.83 -22.76
C MET A 17 -5.63 3.85 -21.69
N ALA A 18 -6.83 4.43 -21.78
CA ALA A 18 -7.33 5.32 -20.74
C ALA A 18 -7.47 4.60 -19.39
N LEU A 19 -7.99 3.37 -19.37
CA LEU A 19 -8.12 2.59 -18.13
C LEU A 19 -6.78 2.22 -17.48
N VAL A 20 -5.71 2.04 -18.27
CA VAL A 20 -4.35 1.78 -17.77
C VAL A 20 -3.71 3.04 -17.21
N LEU A 21 -3.89 4.19 -17.87
CA LEU A 21 -3.31 5.47 -17.43
C LEU A 21 -4.05 6.08 -16.23
N PHE A 22 -5.36 5.85 -16.13
CA PHE A 22 -6.20 6.27 -15.01
C PHE A 22 -6.44 5.16 -14.01
N GLN A 23 -5.48 4.23 -13.82
CA GLN A 23 -5.53 3.42 -12.61
C GLN A 23 -5.43 4.40 -11.43
N PRO A 24 -6.49 4.52 -10.60
CA PRO A 24 -6.36 5.28 -9.38
C PRO A 24 -5.27 4.56 -8.59
N TYR A 25 -4.15 5.25 -8.37
CA TYR A 25 -3.22 4.85 -7.33
C TYR A 25 -4.07 4.47 -6.14
N PRO A 26 -3.98 3.23 -5.61
CA PRO A 26 -4.79 2.87 -4.47
C PRO A 26 -4.40 3.86 -3.38
N ALA A 27 -5.29 4.83 -3.14
CA ALA A 27 -5.18 5.73 -2.01
C ALA A 27 -5.02 4.77 -0.84
N ARG A 28 -3.85 4.79 -0.19
CA ARG A 28 -3.60 4.00 1.01
C ARG A 28 -4.80 4.27 1.92
N THR A 29 -5.69 3.31 2.02
CA THR A 29 -6.82 3.37 2.93
C THR A 29 -6.17 3.30 4.29
N ALA A 30 -5.91 4.47 4.89
CA ALA A 30 -5.67 4.56 6.32
C ALA A 30 -6.87 3.84 6.94
N ARG A 31 -6.63 2.66 7.51
CA ARG A 31 -7.72 1.85 8.03
C ARG A 31 -8.37 2.70 9.11
N ALA A 32 -9.69 2.73 9.18
CA ALA A 32 -10.41 3.48 10.22
C ALA A 32 -9.98 3.10 11.66
N ALA A 33 -9.26 1.98 11.83
CA ALA A 33 -8.58 1.58 13.05
C ALA A 33 -7.46 2.54 13.51
N ASP A 34 -6.85 3.32 12.61
CA ASP A 34 -5.71 4.18 12.92
C ASP A 34 -6.11 5.50 13.62
N ILE A 35 -7.41 5.84 13.63
CA ILE A 35 -7.90 7.13 14.16
C ILE A 35 -7.93 7.16 15.71
N ASN A 36 -7.94 5.99 16.36
CA ASN A 36 -7.92 5.83 17.81
C ASN A 36 -6.88 4.79 18.27
N GLU A 37 -5.81 4.61 17.49
CA GLU A 37 -4.80 3.62 17.83
C GLU A 37 -4.03 4.04 19.09
N ARG A 38 -4.02 3.18 20.10
CA ARG A 38 -3.16 3.35 21.28
C ARG A 38 -1.71 3.09 20.88
N CYS A 39 -0.76 3.82 21.47
CA CYS A 39 0.68 3.56 21.33
C CYS A 39 1.05 2.07 21.32
N SER A 40 0.55 1.30 22.31
CA SER A 40 0.81 -0.14 22.42
C SER A 40 0.31 -0.97 21.24
N ALA A 41 -0.81 -0.58 20.63
CA ALA A 41 -1.36 -1.28 19.47
C ALA A 41 -0.52 -1.02 18.21
N CYS A 42 -0.04 0.22 18.02
CA CYS A 42 0.86 0.55 16.92
C CYS A 42 2.19 -0.23 17.03
N LEU A 43 2.75 -0.31 18.24
CA LEU A 43 3.99 -1.07 18.50
C LEU A 43 3.79 -2.57 18.24
N GLN A 44 2.72 -3.18 18.77
CA GLN A 44 2.41 -4.60 18.52
C GLN A 44 2.20 -4.90 17.04
N ARG A 45 1.53 -4.01 16.31
CA ARG A 45 1.31 -4.16 14.87
C ARG A 45 2.65 -4.13 14.12
N THR A 46 3.51 -3.18 14.47
CA THR A 46 4.85 -3.02 13.88
C THR A 46 5.73 -4.25 14.14
N GLU A 47 5.69 -4.80 15.35
CA GLU A 47 6.37 -6.06 15.70
C GLU A 47 5.84 -7.24 14.89
N ALA A 48 4.51 -7.40 14.77
CA ALA A 48 3.91 -8.43 13.94
C ALA A 48 4.21 -8.26 12.43
N HIS A 49 4.45 -7.04 11.96
CA HIS A 49 4.91 -6.79 10.59
C HIS A 49 6.37 -7.21 10.41
N TYR A 50 7.22 -6.95 11.41
CA TYR A 50 8.62 -7.36 11.40
C TYR A 50 8.78 -8.87 11.40
N GLU A 51 8.08 -9.59 12.27
CA GLU A 51 8.10 -11.06 12.31
C GLU A 51 7.67 -11.66 10.98
N ARG A 52 6.61 -11.12 10.35
CA ARG A 52 6.15 -11.57 9.03
C ARG A 52 7.18 -11.29 7.94
N CYS A 53 7.84 -10.13 7.98
CA CYS A 53 8.90 -9.79 7.05
C CYS A 53 10.06 -10.77 7.17
N GLN A 54 10.50 -11.07 8.39
CA GLN A 54 11.57 -12.04 8.62
C GLN A 54 11.16 -13.47 8.25
N ALA A 55 9.91 -13.86 8.53
CA ALA A 55 9.41 -15.17 8.12
C ALA A 55 9.39 -15.34 6.59
N GLN A 56 9.19 -14.25 5.84
CA GLN A 56 9.14 -14.28 4.38
C GLN A 56 10.54 -14.17 3.73
N PHE A 57 11.42 -13.32 4.27
CA PHE A 57 12.68 -12.94 3.63
C PHE A 57 13.93 -13.38 4.41
N GLY A 58 13.77 -13.95 5.61
CA GLY A 58 14.86 -14.23 6.54
C GLY A 58 15.34 -12.97 7.28
N PHE A 59 16.54 -13.03 7.85
CA PHE A 59 17.18 -11.90 8.51
C PHE A 59 17.70 -10.88 7.48
N ASP A 60 16.76 -10.19 6.84
CA ASP A 60 17.02 -9.19 5.81
C ASP A 60 17.02 -7.77 6.42
N THR A 61 18.04 -6.99 6.11
CA THR A 61 18.21 -5.62 6.63
C THR A 61 17.07 -4.68 6.23
N ARG A 62 16.35 -4.96 5.14
CA ARG A 62 15.17 -4.19 4.74
C ARG A 62 14.03 -4.32 5.76
N CYS A 63 13.91 -5.48 6.41
CA CYS A 63 12.93 -5.68 7.48
C CYS A 63 13.29 -4.83 8.70
N ASP A 64 14.57 -4.74 9.06
CA ASP A 64 15.06 -3.91 10.17
C ASP A 64 14.87 -2.41 9.88
N GLU A 65 15.21 -1.96 8.67
CA GLU A 65 15.01 -0.57 8.25
C GLU A 65 13.52 -0.18 8.26
N GLN A 66 12.66 -1.07 7.77
CA GLN A 66 11.22 -0.87 7.76
C GLN A 66 10.69 -0.79 9.19
N PHE A 67 11.07 -1.74 10.05
CA PHE A 67 10.67 -1.77 11.46
C PHE A 67 11.12 -0.53 12.23
N ASN A 68 12.37 -0.10 12.05
CA ASN A 68 12.89 1.10 12.69
C ASN A 68 12.12 2.36 12.28
N ARG A 69 11.78 2.51 10.99
CA ARG A 69 10.95 3.63 10.52
C ARG A 69 9.54 3.59 11.13
N ASP A 70 8.94 2.41 11.17
CA ASP A 70 7.57 2.24 11.66
C ASP A 70 7.47 2.45 13.19
N ILE A 71 8.48 2.01 13.96
CA ILE A 71 8.58 2.29 15.40
C ILE A 71 8.66 3.80 15.67
N VAL A 72 9.56 4.51 14.98
CA VAL A 72 9.72 5.96 15.17
C VAL A 72 8.42 6.70 14.86
N ASN A 73 7.71 6.29 13.81
CA ASN A 73 6.41 6.84 13.47
C ASN A 73 5.36 6.54 14.55
N CYS A 74 5.32 5.32 15.09
CA CYS A 74 4.40 4.96 16.18
C CYS A 74 4.62 5.86 17.41
N TYR A 75 5.87 6.05 17.83
CA TYR A 75 6.19 6.90 18.98
C TYR A 75 5.74 8.35 18.75
N ARG A 76 6.11 8.90 17.60
CA ARG A 76 5.80 10.29 17.24
C ARG A 76 4.30 10.57 17.14
N GLN A 77 3.53 9.61 16.62
CA GLN A 77 2.11 9.83 16.33
C GLN A 77 1.18 9.40 17.47
N PHE A 78 1.56 8.43 18.30
CA PHE A 78 0.62 7.81 19.25
C PHE A 78 1.13 7.71 20.69
N CYS A 79 2.44 7.84 20.95
CA CYS A 79 3.01 7.65 22.29
C CYS A 79 3.42 8.96 22.98
N GLU A 80 3.81 9.99 22.21
CA GLU A 80 4.24 11.30 22.73
C GLU A 80 3.16 12.38 22.67
N GLN A 81 1.90 12.01 22.41
CA GLN A 81 0.75 12.94 22.49
C GLN A 81 0.34 13.24 23.93
#